data_AF-T0I1Y2-F1
#
_entry.id   AF-T0I1Y2-F1
#
_cell.length_a   1.000
_cell.length_b   1.000
_cell.length_c   1.000
_cell.angle_alpha   90.00
_cell.angle_beta   90.00
_cell.angle_gamma   90.00
#
_symmetry.space_group_name_H-M   'P 1'
#
loop_
_entity.id
_entity.type
_entity.pdbx_description
1 polymer ?
#
loop_
_entity_poly.entity_id
_entity_poly.type
_entity_poly.pdbx_seq_one_letter_code
_entity_poly.pdbx_strand_id
1 'polypeptide(L)'
;MTDKTMTRAERIAKARADLAAAYAADPEGVARFNARMARLAAARKREQQRVEHLVLGLPRPVERVIEGKRKGRRKPKMVERPMRLEPGIEEAVQVREAWNHKAYGTPETWERSTRTHDGSLVQLHRNGTIDKDQLEWAAQIANVYRSLEADVAVKVASLEARVDQSRGGGRAAEGVLRVRMHLAYGYWRDMLPMPKQMVLDMIVGDAIGFTVAARRYRVHNRRARRELIAAIDRWPLCVAAAFSLVGPEEIDAMNHGQIVEPTWLNPSIRLASNEVDEQPENRLGPDTSVASAMPPIDAAFLDDRGMLRDWTDIADIIRSRISGVT
;
A
#
# COMPACT_ATOMS: atom_id res chain seq x y z
N MET A 1 -45.36 -85.53 -14.44
CA MET A 1 -44.44 -84.71 -15.25
C MET A 1 -43.62 -83.89 -14.28
N THR A 2 -42.32 -84.15 -14.20
CA THR A 2 -41.43 -83.61 -13.17
C THR A 2 -41.16 -82.13 -13.41
N ASP A 3 -41.60 -81.31 -12.46
CA ASP A 3 -41.39 -79.87 -12.44
C ASP A 3 -39.89 -79.61 -12.17
N LYS A 4 -39.15 -79.28 -13.23
CA LYS A 4 -37.70 -79.10 -13.17
C LYS A 4 -37.43 -77.79 -12.43
N THR A 5 -37.13 -77.88 -11.14
CA THR A 5 -36.80 -76.73 -10.30
C THR A 5 -35.59 -75.99 -10.88
N MET A 6 -35.81 -74.77 -11.38
CA MET A 6 -34.76 -73.94 -11.97
C MET A 6 -33.58 -73.81 -11.00
N THR A 7 -32.39 -74.13 -11.49
CA THR A 7 -31.16 -73.97 -10.73
C THR A 7 -30.91 -72.49 -10.42
N ARG A 8 -30.11 -72.20 -9.39
CA ARG A 8 -29.76 -70.80 -9.02
C ARG A 8 -29.11 -70.05 -10.19
N ALA A 9 -28.28 -70.72 -10.98
CA ALA A 9 -27.63 -70.15 -12.15
C ALA A 9 -28.66 -69.77 -13.24
N GLU A 10 -29.61 -70.64 -13.54
CA GLU A 10 -30.68 -70.37 -14.51
C GLU A 10 -31.59 -69.22 -14.04
N ARG A 11 -31.88 -69.13 -12.74
CA ARG A 11 -32.62 -67.98 -12.17
C ARG A 11 -31.89 -66.66 -12.33
N ILE A 12 -30.57 -66.64 -12.10
CA ILE A 12 -29.74 -65.44 -12.28
C ILE A 12 -29.66 -65.06 -13.77
N ALA A 13 -29.51 -66.05 -14.66
CA ALA A 13 -29.46 -65.83 -16.11
C ALA A 13 -30.79 -65.24 -16.63
N LYS A 14 -31.93 -65.81 -16.20
CA LYS A 14 -33.26 -65.29 -16.52
C LYS A 14 -33.45 -63.85 -16.02
N ALA A 15 -33.09 -63.58 -14.76
CA ALA A 15 -33.18 -62.23 -14.20
C ALA A 15 -32.32 -61.19 -14.96
N ARG A 16 -31.13 -61.58 -15.44
CA ARG A 16 -30.29 -60.70 -16.28
C ARG A 16 -30.91 -60.46 -17.65
N ALA A 17 -31.50 -61.47 -18.27
CA ALA A 17 -32.19 -61.35 -19.55
C ALA A 17 -33.43 -60.45 -19.45
N ASP A 18 -34.25 -60.65 -18.42
CA ASP A 18 -35.45 -59.84 -18.14
C ASP A 18 -35.09 -58.38 -17.88
N LEU A 19 -34.01 -58.12 -17.14
CA LEU A 19 -33.50 -56.78 -16.86
C LEU A 19 -32.94 -56.10 -18.12
N ALA A 20 -32.24 -56.85 -18.98
CA ALA A 20 -31.77 -56.34 -20.27
C ALA A 20 -32.93 -56.00 -21.22
N ALA A 21 -33.98 -56.83 -21.26
CA ALA A 21 -35.19 -56.55 -22.04
C ALA A 21 -35.93 -55.30 -21.54
N ALA A 22 -36.03 -55.14 -20.20
CA ALA A 22 -36.61 -53.93 -19.60
C ALA A 22 -35.80 -52.66 -19.92
N TYR A 23 -34.46 -52.75 -19.94
CA TYR A 23 -33.61 -51.62 -20.34
C TYR A 23 -33.70 -51.29 -21.83
N ALA A 24 -33.93 -52.29 -22.69
CA ALA A 24 -34.16 -52.06 -24.11
C ALA A 24 -35.51 -51.40 -24.40
N ALA A 25 -36.51 -51.60 -23.54
CA ALA A 25 -37.85 -51.03 -23.69
C ALA A 25 -37.94 -49.52 -23.37
N ASP A 26 -37.09 -49.02 -22.46
CA ASP A 26 -37.02 -47.58 -22.11
C ASP A 26 -35.57 -47.11 -21.89
N PRO A 27 -34.80 -46.91 -22.99
CA PRO A 27 -33.41 -46.47 -22.89
C PRO A 27 -33.30 -45.04 -22.31
N GLU A 28 -34.29 -44.17 -22.52
CA GLU A 28 -34.29 -42.80 -22.01
C GLU A 28 -34.52 -42.75 -20.49
N GLY A 29 -35.40 -43.60 -19.96
CA GLY A 29 -35.58 -43.77 -18.51
C GLY A 29 -34.30 -44.24 -17.82
N VAL A 30 -33.60 -45.21 -18.41
CA VAL A 30 -32.31 -45.69 -17.90
C VAL A 30 -31.25 -44.59 -17.95
N ALA A 31 -31.18 -43.83 -19.04
CA ALA A 31 -30.25 -42.70 -19.15
C ALA A 31 -30.53 -41.63 -18.08
N ARG A 32 -31.80 -41.28 -17.84
CA ARG A 32 -32.20 -40.33 -16.77
C ARG A 32 -31.86 -40.85 -15.38
N PHE A 33 -32.10 -42.13 -15.11
CA PHE A 33 -31.74 -42.75 -13.84
C PHE A 33 -30.23 -42.74 -13.62
N ASN A 34 -29.45 -43.15 -14.62
CA ASN A 34 -27.99 -43.13 -14.55
C ASN A 34 -27.44 -41.71 -14.37
N ALA A 35 -28.01 -40.73 -15.07
CA ALA A 35 -27.65 -39.32 -14.89
C ALA A 35 -27.96 -38.83 -13.47
N ARG A 36 -29.12 -39.21 -12.90
CA ARG A 36 -29.47 -38.89 -11.51
C ARG A 36 -28.49 -39.54 -10.53
N MET A 37 -28.16 -40.82 -10.72
CA MET A 37 -27.21 -41.54 -9.88
C MET A 37 -25.81 -40.94 -9.96
N ALA A 38 -25.35 -40.55 -11.15
CA ALA A 38 -24.09 -39.87 -11.35
C ALA A 38 -24.05 -38.52 -10.61
N ARG A 39 -25.13 -37.73 -10.66
CA ARG A 39 -25.25 -36.46 -9.89
C ARG A 39 -25.18 -36.70 -8.38
N LEU A 40 -25.88 -37.72 -7.88
CA LEU A 40 -25.85 -38.06 -6.45
C LEU A 40 -24.46 -38.55 -6.01
N ALA A 41 -23.79 -39.36 -6.84
CA ALA A 41 -22.44 -39.82 -6.57
C ALA A 41 -21.45 -38.64 -6.56
N ALA A 42 -21.54 -37.71 -7.52
CA ALA A 42 -20.73 -36.50 -7.56
C ALA A 42 -20.95 -35.61 -6.32
N ALA A 43 -22.20 -35.41 -5.91
CA ALA A 43 -22.54 -34.65 -4.71
C ALA A 43 -21.97 -35.29 -3.43
N ARG A 44 -22.10 -36.61 -3.28
CA ARG A 44 -21.52 -37.35 -2.14
C ARG A 44 -19.99 -37.26 -2.12
N LYS A 45 -19.34 -37.42 -3.28
CA LYS A 45 -17.89 -37.28 -3.42
C LYS A 45 -17.44 -35.87 -3.01
N ARG A 46 -18.14 -34.83 -3.44
CA ARG A 46 -17.84 -33.45 -3.05
C ARG A 46 -17.98 -33.24 -1.54
N GLU A 47 -19.05 -33.74 -0.93
CA GLU A 47 -19.24 -33.61 0.52
C GLU A 47 -18.18 -34.38 1.31
N GLN A 48 -17.83 -35.58 0.86
CA GLN A 48 -16.74 -36.35 1.46
C GLN A 48 -15.41 -35.58 1.41
N GLN A 49 -15.05 -35.01 0.25
CA GLN A 49 -13.85 -34.19 0.14
C GLN A 49 -13.89 -32.93 1.01
N ARG A 50 -15.06 -32.30 1.18
CA ARG A 50 -15.25 -31.14 2.05
C ARG A 50 -14.97 -31.52 3.50
N VAL A 51 -15.53 -32.65 3.95
CA VAL A 51 -15.35 -33.13 5.32
C VAL A 51 -13.90 -33.55 5.55
N GLU A 52 -13.34 -34.41 4.69
CA GLU A 52 -11.98 -34.93 4.86
C GLU A 52 -10.93 -33.81 4.83
N HIS A 53 -10.99 -32.95 3.83
CA HIS A 53 -9.96 -31.95 3.65
C HIS A 53 -10.25 -30.68 4.44
N LEU A 54 -11.43 -30.07 4.35
CA LEU A 54 -11.66 -28.78 5.00
C LEU A 54 -12.01 -28.92 6.48
N VAL A 55 -12.84 -29.90 6.86
CA VAL A 55 -13.28 -30.06 8.26
C VAL A 55 -12.26 -30.81 9.10
N LEU A 56 -11.81 -31.97 8.64
CA LEU A 56 -10.89 -32.84 9.38
C LEU A 56 -9.42 -32.47 9.19
N GLY A 57 -9.10 -31.59 8.24
CA GLY A 57 -7.72 -31.13 8.07
C GLY A 57 -6.81 -32.09 7.31
N LEU A 58 -7.34 -33.19 6.74
CA LEU A 58 -6.50 -34.25 6.20
C LEU A 58 -5.70 -33.77 4.97
N PRO A 59 -4.45 -34.27 4.80
CA PRO A 59 -3.64 -33.97 3.62
C PRO A 59 -4.30 -34.53 2.36
N ARG A 60 -3.95 -33.95 1.21
CA ARG A 60 -4.50 -34.40 -0.08
C ARG A 60 -4.11 -35.85 -0.36
N PRO A 61 -5.01 -36.63 -0.99
CA PRO A 61 -4.63 -37.93 -1.50
C PRO A 61 -3.58 -37.74 -2.60
N VAL A 62 -2.55 -38.59 -2.54
CA VAL A 62 -1.43 -38.56 -3.47
C VAL A 62 -1.66 -39.62 -4.54
N GLU A 63 -1.72 -39.19 -5.80
CA GLU A 63 -1.80 -40.09 -6.93
C GLU A 63 -0.40 -40.42 -7.44
N ARG A 64 -0.14 -41.71 -7.62
CA ARG A 64 1.12 -42.20 -8.18
C ARG A 64 1.00 -42.26 -9.70
N VAL A 65 1.52 -41.22 -10.35
CA VAL A 65 1.49 -41.11 -11.81
C VAL A 65 2.83 -41.56 -12.37
N ILE A 66 2.78 -42.33 -13.46
CA ILE A 66 3.98 -42.73 -14.20
C ILE A 66 4.38 -41.58 -15.12
N GLU A 67 5.51 -40.95 -14.84
CA GLU A 67 6.08 -39.92 -15.71
C GLU A 67 7.19 -40.47 -16.61
N GLY A 68 7.10 -40.09 -17.87
CA GLY A 68 8.10 -40.39 -18.90
C GLY A 68 7.75 -41.62 -19.74
N LYS A 69 8.04 -41.53 -21.04
CA LYS A 69 8.00 -42.69 -21.94
C LYS A 69 9.28 -43.50 -21.74
N ARG A 70 9.18 -44.82 -21.79
CA ARG A 70 10.34 -45.71 -21.80
C ARG A 70 11.18 -45.40 -23.05
N LYS A 71 12.34 -44.75 -22.87
CA LYS A 71 13.36 -44.57 -23.92
C LYS A 71 14.58 -45.41 -23.59
N GLY A 72 14.81 -46.47 -24.38
CA GLY A 72 15.93 -47.39 -24.20
C GLY A 72 15.92 -48.10 -22.83
N ARG A 73 17.04 -48.04 -22.09
CA ARG A 73 17.21 -48.66 -20.76
C ARG A 73 16.60 -47.86 -19.60
N ARG A 74 16.12 -46.63 -19.81
CA ARG A 74 15.53 -45.80 -18.72
C ARG A 74 14.08 -46.21 -18.46
N LYS A 75 13.80 -46.67 -17.23
CA LYS A 75 12.45 -46.99 -16.77
C LYS A 75 11.66 -45.71 -16.49
N PRO A 76 10.34 -45.69 -16.73
CA PRO A 76 9.48 -44.60 -16.30
C PRO A 76 9.61 -44.38 -14.79
N LYS A 77 9.57 -43.13 -14.34
CA LYS A 77 9.65 -42.80 -12.92
C LYS A 77 8.23 -42.70 -12.37
N MET A 78 7.95 -43.37 -11.25
CA MET A 78 6.73 -43.10 -10.49
C MET A 78 6.93 -41.78 -9.74
N VAL A 79 6.07 -40.81 -10.02
CA VAL A 79 6.05 -39.51 -9.37
C VAL A 79 4.75 -39.40 -8.60
N GLU A 80 4.88 -39.01 -7.34
CA GLU A 80 3.76 -38.72 -6.46
C GLU A 80 3.27 -37.30 -6.75
N ARG A 81 2.02 -37.16 -7.20
CA ARG A 81 1.38 -35.88 -7.47
C ARG A 81 0.13 -35.74 -6.58
N PRO A 82 -0.12 -34.56 -5.97
CA PRO A 82 -1.35 -34.34 -5.26
C PRO A 82 -2.53 -34.45 -6.24
N MET A 83 -3.55 -35.23 -5.85
CA MET A 83 -4.78 -35.36 -6.62
C MET A 83 -5.52 -34.02 -6.65
N ARG A 84 -6.12 -33.68 -7.80
CA ARG A 84 -6.97 -32.50 -7.94
C ARG A 84 -8.35 -32.78 -7.32
N LEU A 85 -8.80 -31.91 -6.43
CA LEU A 85 -10.11 -31.98 -5.78
C LEU A 85 -11.20 -31.31 -6.63
N GLU A 86 -12.46 -31.45 -6.20
CA GLU A 86 -13.59 -30.77 -6.86
C GLU A 86 -13.48 -29.23 -6.76
N PRO A 87 -14.01 -28.48 -7.73
CA PRO A 87 -13.98 -27.00 -7.73
C PRO A 87 -14.57 -26.39 -6.46
N GLY A 88 -13.95 -25.32 -5.97
CA GLY A 88 -14.25 -24.67 -4.69
C GLY A 88 -13.66 -25.36 -3.45
N ILE A 89 -13.50 -26.70 -3.45
CA ILE A 89 -12.75 -27.40 -2.38
C ILE A 89 -11.26 -27.27 -2.65
N GLU A 90 -10.84 -27.47 -3.90
CA GLU A 90 -9.47 -27.31 -4.35
C GLU A 90 -8.91 -25.92 -3.97
N GLU A 91 -9.66 -24.85 -4.22
CA GLU A 91 -9.27 -23.47 -3.90
C GLU A 91 -9.08 -23.27 -2.40
N ALA A 92 -10.03 -23.72 -1.58
CA ALA A 92 -9.94 -23.61 -0.13
C ALA A 92 -8.77 -24.42 0.46
N VAL A 93 -8.51 -25.62 -0.06
CA VAL A 93 -7.36 -26.44 0.36
C VAL A 93 -6.04 -25.82 -0.09
N GLN A 94 -5.97 -25.22 -1.28
CA GLN A 94 -4.77 -24.49 -1.75
C GLN A 94 -4.45 -23.31 -0.85
N VAL A 95 -5.46 -22.49 -0.47
CA VAL A 95 -5.27 -21.37 0.46
C VAL A 95 -4.73 -21.87 1.80
N ARG A 96 -5.29 -22.95 2.35
CA ARG A 96 -4.78 -23.54 3.59
C ARG A 96 -3.34 -24.01 3.46
N GLU A 97 -3.01 -24.77 2.42
CA GLU A 97 -1.65 -25.30 2.23
C GLU A 97 -0.62 -24.21 2.03
N ALA A 98 -0.99 -23.13 1.31
CA ALA A 98 -0.14 -21.96 1.15
C ALA A 98 0.23 -21.34 2.50
N TRP A 99 -0.68 -21.35 3.49
CA TRP A 99 -0.47 -20.73 4.79
C TRP A 99 -0.19 -21.71 5.94
N ASN A 100 -0.13 -23.02 5.68
CA ASN A 100 0.09 -24.05 6.71
C ASN A 100 1.43 -23.89 7.46
N HIS A 101 2.39 -23.20 6.85
CA HIS A 101 3.68 -22.90 7.47
C HIS A 101 3.64 -21.74 8.48
N LYS A 102 2.50 -21.04 8.62
CA LYS A 102 2.30 -19.97 9.60
C LYS A 102 1.51 -20.50 10.80
N ALA A 103 2.13 -20.49 11.97
CA ALA A 103 1.58 -21.07 13.19
C ALA A 103 0.41 -20.31 13.83
N TYR A 104 0.18 -19.05 13.44
CA TYR A 104 -0.81 -18.17 14.06
C TYR A 104 -1.76 -17.60 13.02
N GLY A 105 -3.07 -17.54 13.32
CA GLY A 105 -4.10 -16.92 12.47
C GLY A 105 -4.73 -17.87 11.44
N THR A 106 -5.90 -17.49 10.93
CA THR A 106 -6.60 -18.28 9.89
C THR A 106 -6.04 -17.99 8.49
N PRO A 107 -6.05 -18.95 7.56
CA PRO A 107 -5.59 -18.74 6.18
C PRO A 107 -6.30 -17.57 5.47
N GLU A 108 -7.58 -17.36 5.76
CA GLU A 108 -8.38 -16.25 5.21
C GLU A 108 -7.89 -14.89 5.74
N THR A 109 -7.43 -14.85 6.99
CA THR A 109 -6.87 -13.64 7.61
C THR A 109 -5.55 -13.27 6.94
N TRP A 110 -4.69 -14.25 6.65
CA TRP A 110 -3.44 -14.03 5.93
C TRP A 110 -3.67 -13.63 4.47
N GLU A 111 -4.62 -14.26 3.79
CA GLU A 111 -4.95 -13.90 2.42
C GLU A 111 -5.49 -12.45 2.35
N ARG A 112 -6.36 -12.07 3.29
CA ARG A 112 -6.84 -10.68 3.43
C ARG A 112 -5.70 -9.72 3.73
N SER A 113 -4.79 -10.03 4.66
CA SER A 113 -3.65 -9.16 4.99
C SER A 113 -2.65 -9.03 3.85
N THR A 114 -2.57 -10.03 2.98
CA THR A 114 -1.67 -9.99 1.81
C THR A 114 -2.29 -9.21 0.66
N ARG A 115 -3.63 -9.28 0.50
CA ARG A 115 -4.38 -8.49 -0.50
C ARG A 115 -4.49 -7.02 -0.11
N THR A 116 -4.71 -6.75 1.18
CA THR A 116 -4.66 -5.40 1.72
C THR A 116 -3.20 -5.07 2.00
N HIS A 117 -2.45 -4.68 0.97
CA HIS A 117 -1.17 -4.01 1.16
C HIS A 117 -1.42 -2.66 1.82
N ASP A 118 -1.68 -2.65 3.12
CA ASP A 118 -1.64 -1.44 3.90
C ASP A 118 -0.22 -0.87 3.78
N GLY A 119 -0.09 0.37 3.31
CA GLY A 119 1.19 1.05 3.17
C GLY A 119 1.97 0.98 4.48
N SER A 120 3.30 0.93 4.41
CA SER A 120 4.11 0.66 5.60
C SER A 120 3.92 1.65 6.74
N LEU A 121 3.57 2.91 6.42
CA LEU A 121 3.23 3.91 7.43
C LEU A 121 1.90 3.59 8.14
N VAL A 122 0.89 3.09 7.41
CA VAL A 122 -0.38 2.63 8.00
C VAL A 122 -0.13 1.46 8.95
N GLN A 123 0.79 0.55 8.61
CA GLN A 123 1.19 -0.53 9.52
C GLN A 123 1.91 -0.01 10.77
N LEU A 124 2.77 1.00 10.63
CA LEU A 124 3.43 1.63 11.78
C LEU A 124 2.42 2.32 12.71
N HIS A 125 1.40 2.98 12.16
CA HIS A 125 0.32 3.59 12.94
C HIS A 125 -0.50 2.53 13.68
N ARG A 126 -0.91 1.45 13.00
CA ARG A 126 -1.63 0.33 13.66
C ARG A 126 -0.83 -0.33 14.78
N ASN A 127 0.49 -0.36 14.66
CA ASN A 127 1.39 -0.86 15.69
C ASN A 127 1.65 0.15 16.82
N GLY A 128 1.08 1.36 16.76
CA GLY A 128 1.28 2.43 17.74
C GLY A 128 2.69 3.03 17.73
N THR A 129 3.45 2.84 16.65
CA THR A 129 4.81 3.39 16.54
C THR A 129 4.81 4.84 16.06
N ILE A 130 3.81 5.21 15.28
CA ILE A 130 3.51 6.60 14.92
C ILE A 130 2.08 6.91 15.32
N ASP A 131 1.81 8.15 15.68
CA ASP A 131 0.49 8.65 16.00
C ASP A 131 -0.27 9.09 14.74
N LYS A 132 -1.54 9.48 14.93
CA LYS A 132 -2.44 9.86 13.83
C LYS A 132 -1.92 11.09 13.09
N ASP A 133 -1.42 12.08 13.83
CA ASP A 133 -0.96 13.33 13.27
C ASP A 133 0.32 13.12 12.44
N GLN A 134 1.27 12.31 12.92
CA GLN A 134 2.44 11.91 12.13
C GLN A 134 2.05 11.20 10.83
N LEU A 135 1.01 10.36 10.84
CA LEU A 135 0.51 9.71 9.63
C LEU A 135 -0.06 10.73 8.63
N GLU A 136 -0.80 11.73 9.11
CA GLU A 136 -1.34 12.81 8.29
C GLU A 136 -0.22 13.70 7.73
N TRP A 137 0.79 14.05 8.52
CA TRP A 137 1.95 14.83 8.08
C TRP A 137 2.75 14.09 7.01
N ALA A 138 2.97 12.78 7.19
CA ALA A 138 3.64 11.97 6.18
C ALA A 138 2.88 11.94 4.85
N ALA A 139 1.53 11.87 4.89
CA ALA A 139 0.70 11.95 3.70
C ALA A 139 0.80 13.33 3.02
N GLN A 140 0.84 14.43 3.80
CA GLN A 140 1.06 15.77 3.27
C GLN A 140 2.42 15.89 2.55
N ILE A 141 3.50 15.43 3.18
CA ILE A 141 4.85 15.41 2.59
C ILE A 141 4.83 14.65 1.26
N ALA A 142 4.22 13.46 1.24
CA ALA A 142 4.14 12.64 0.03
C ALA A 142 3.36 13.34 -1.10
N ASN A 143 2.28 14.05 -0.77
CA ASN A 143 1.50 14.80 -1.74
C ASN A 143 2.27 16.00 -2.32
N VAL A 144 2.99 16.75 -1.48
CA VAL A 144 3.84 17.86 -1.94
C VAL A 144 4.97 17.34 -2.84
N TYR A 145 5.59 16.22 -2.48
CA TYR A 145 6.61 15.57 -3.29
C TYR A 145 6.09 15.19 -4.68
N ARG A 146 4.93 14.52 -4.75
CA ARG A 146 4.28 14.14 -6.02
C ARG A 146 3.90 15.36 -6.87
N SER A 147 3.42 16.43 -6.23
CA SER A 147 3.13 17.71 -6.90
C SER A 147 4.39 18.30 -7.55
N LEU A 148 5.52 18.30 -6.83
CA LEU A 148 6.80 18.76 -7.36
C LEU A 148 7.29 17.90 -8.53
N GLU A 149 7.21 16.58 -8.43
CA GLU A 149 7.57 15.67 -9.54
C GLU A 149 6.70 15.90 -10.78
N ALA A 150 5.38 16.07 -10.59
CA ALA A 150 4.46 16.36 -11.67
C ALA A 150 4.78 17.71 -12.36
N ASP A 151 5.04 18.76 -11.59
CA ASP A 151 5.38 20.08 -12.14
C ASP A 151 6.72 20.06 -12.91
N VAL A 152 7.72 19.29 -12.43
CA VAL A 152 8.98 19.09 -13.13
C VAL A 152 8.77 18.32 -14.44
N ALA A 153 7.95 17.26 -14.41
CA ALA A 153 7.61 16.49 -15.61
C ALA A 153 6.89 17.35 -16.66
N VAL A 154 5.97 18.24 -16.24
CA VAL A 154 5.28 19.17 -17.13
C VAL A 154 6.24 20.19 -17.75
N LYS A 155 7.19 20.76 -16.98
CA LYS A 155 8.19 21.70 -17.51
C LYS A 155 9.15 21.06 -18.52
N VAL A 156 9.46 19.78 -18.37
CA VAL A 156 10.28 19.02 -19.33
C VAL A 156 9.47 18.63 -20.58
N ALA A 157 8.16 18.44 -20.45
CA ALA A 157 7.27 18.07 -21.54
C ALA A 157 6.64 19.27 -22.29
N SER A 158 6.66 20.47 -21.73
CA SER A 158 6.01 21.67 -22.28
C SER A 158 7.01 22.82 -22.43
N LEU A 159 7.72 22.83 -23.57
CA LEU A 159 8.35 24.02 -24.13
C LEU A 159 7.45 24.72 -25.17
N GLU A 160 6.31 24.11 -25.52
CA GLU A 160 5.34 24.69 -26.43
C GLU A 160 3.94 24.69 -25.79
N ALA A 161 3.38 25.91 -25.70
CA ALA A 161 1.96 26.22 -25.58
C ALA A 161 1.28 26.17 -24.19
N ARG A 162 1.06 27.35 -23.59
CA ARG A 162 -0.23 28.10 -23.59
C ARG A 162 -0.27 29.07 -22.40
N VAL A 163 0.00 30.34 -22.69
CA VAL A 163 -0.30 31.46 -21.80
C VAL A 163 -1.81 31.70 -21.89
N ASP A 164 -2.57 31.12 -20.96
CA ASP A 164 -3.99 31.46 -20.79
C ASP A 164 -4.14 32.21 -19.46
N GLN A 165 -3.97 33.52 -19.53
CA GLN A 165 -4.17 34.43 -18.39
C GLN A 165 -5.66 34.63 -18.15
N SER A 166 -6.31 33.66 -17.50
CA SER A 166 -7.66 33.86 -16.96
C SER A 166 -7.58 34.52 -15.58
N ARG A 167 -7.88 35.83 -15.53
CA ARG A 167 -8.06 36.66 -14.33
C ARG A 167 -9.32 36.20 -13.59
N GLY A 168 -9.15 35.40 -12.54
CA GLY A 168 -10.22 34.99 -11.63
C GLY A 168 -9.70 34.97 -10.20
N GLY A 169 -10.24 35.85 -9.35
CA GLY A 169 -9.89 35.96 -7.93
C GLY A 169 -10.13 34.63 -7.21
N GLY A 170 -9.10 34.11 -6.55
CA GLY A 170 -9.09 32.79 -5.92
C GLY A 170 -7.90 31.91 -6.34
N ARG A 171 -7.45 32.01 -7.60
CA ARG A 171 -6.25 31.28 -8.08
C ARG A 171 -4.96 31.70 -7.39
N ALA A 172 -4.86 32.97 -6.98
CA ALA A 172 -3.66 33.47 -6.30
C ALA A 172 -3.52 32.88 -4.90
N ALA A 173 -4.60 32.77 -4.11
CA ALA A 173 -4.58 32.13 -2.79
C ALA A 173 -4.22 30.62 -2.86
N GLU A 174 -4.80 29.88 -3.81
CA GLU A 174 -4.43 28.47 -4.05
C GLU A 174 -2.96 28.34 -4.50
N GLY A 175 -2.49 29.27 -5.34
CA GLY A 175 -1.09 29.36 -5.75
C GLY A 175 -0.14 29.64 -4.59
N VAL A 176 -0.50 30.57 -3.70
CA VAL A 176 0.27 30.92 -2.49
C VAL A 176 0.34 29.74 -1.54
N LEU A 177 -0.78 29.05 -1.29
CA LEU A 177 -0.80 27.84 -0.46
C LEU A 177 0.16 26.78 -1.01
N ARG A 178 0.10 26.53 -2.33
CA ARG A 178 0.98 25.57 -2.99
C ARG A 178 2.46 25.98 -2.87
N VAL A 179 2.77 27.26 -3.07
CA VAL A 179 4.13 27.80 -2.91
C VAL A 179 4.62 27.64 -1.47
N ARG A 180 3.81 27.96 -0.47
CA ARG A 180 4.16 27.78 0.95
C ARG A 180 4.45 26.32 1.28
N MET A 181 3.63 25.40 0.79
CA MET A 181 3.85 23.97 0.99
C MET A 181 5.14 23.49 0.30
N HIS A 182 5.47 24.03 -0.88
CA HIS A 182 6.74 23.75 -1.56
C HIS A 182 7.94 24.33 -0.79
N LEU A 183 7.83 25.53 -0.21
CA LEU A 183 8.85 26.12 0.65
C LEU A 183 9.06 25.30 1.93
N ALA A 184 7.96 24.91 2.59
CA ALA A 184 7.99 24.02 3.76
C ALA A 184 8.69 22.70 3.43
N TYR A 185 8.40 22.11 2.26
CA TYR A 185 9.10 20.93 1.77
C TYR A 185 10.60 21.17 1.54
N GLY A 186 10.99 22.33 1.00
CA GLY A 186 12.39 22.73 0.88
C GLY A 186 13.11 22.75 2.22
N TYR A 187 12.57 23.48 3.20
CA TYR A 187 13.13 23.54 4.56
C TYR A 187 13.21 22.16 5.20
N TRP A 188 12.12 21.40 5.12
CA TRP A 188 12.06 20.03 5.65
C TRP A 188 13.13 19.14 5.03
N ARG A 189 13.28 19.17 3.70
CA ARG A 189 14.26 18.38 2.96
C ARG A 189 15.70 18.75 3.34
N ASP A 190 15.96 20.01 3.69
CA ASP A 190 17.30 20.46 4.09
C ASP A 190 17.70 20.02 5.50
N MET A 191 16.73 19.76 6.37
CA MET A 191 16.97 19.20 7.71
C MET A 191 17.09 17.68 7.74
N LEU A 192 16.88 17.00 6.61
CA LEU A 192 16.96 15.54 6.57
C LEU A 192 18.41 15.04 6.71
N PRO A 193 18.61 13.91 7.43
CA PRO A 193 19.92 13.29 7.51
C PRO A 193 20.36 12.78 6.13
N MET A 194 21.67 12.82 5.87
CA MET A 194 22.25 12.20 4.68
C MET A 194 22.31 10.67 4.85
N PRO A 195 21.88 9.86 3.85
CA PRO A 195 21.31 10.29 2.56
C PRO A 195 19.82 10.66 2.66
N LYS A 196 19.45 11.87 2.20
CA LYS A 196 18.06 12.38 2.23
C LYS A 196 17.05 11.42 1.59
N GLN A 197 17.49 10.73 0.53
CA GLN A 197 16.67 9.77 -0.22
C GLN A 197 16.18 8.58 0.62
N MET A 198 16.88 8.22 1.70
CA MET A 198 16.44 7.13 2.57
C MET A 198 15.08 7.42 3.21
N VAL A 199 14.89 8.64 3.72
CA VAL A 199 13.63 9.05 4.35
C VAL A 199 12.52 9.19 3.30
N LEU A 200 12.85 9.71 2.12
CA LEU A 200 11.89 9.83 1.02
C LEU A 200 11.40 8.47 0.54
N ASP A 201 12.29 7.49 0.37
CA ASP A 201 11.91 6.13 0.00
C ASP A 201 11.01 5.49 1.08
N MET A 202 11.17 5.85 2.36
CA MET A 202 10.31 5.36 3.46
C MET A 202 8.93 6.03 3.50
N ILE A 203 8.80 7.27 3.04
CA ILE A 203 7.54 8.05 3.07
C ILE A 203 6.75 7.88 1.77
N VAL A 204 7.43 8.00 0.62
CA VAL A 204 6.81 8.02 -0.72
C VAL A 204 6.77 6.64 -1.34
N GLY A 205 7.70 5.76 -0.98
CA GLY A 205 7.80 4.40 -1.49
C GLY A 205 6.71 3.49 -0.91
N ASP A 206 5.43 3.81 -1.13
CA ASP A 206 4.25 3.15 -0.55
C ASP A 206 4.24 1.60 -0.69
N ALA A 207 4.99 1.04 -1.63
CA ALA A 207 5.16 -0.40 -1.84
C ALA A 207 6.39 -1.02 -1.15
N ILE A 208 7.34 -0.20 -0.71
CA ILE A 208 8.64 -0.59 -0.16
C ILE A 208 8.62 -0.30 1.33
N GLY A 209 8.31 -1.31 2.15
CA GLY A 209 8.27 -1.13 3.59
C GLY A 209 9.58 -0.56 4.16
N PHE A 210 9.51 0.17 5.29
CA PHE A 210 10.65 0.86 5.88
C PHE A 210 11.89 -0.04 6.10
N THR A 211 11.68 -1.35 6.33
CA THR A 211 12.75 -2.35 6.46
C THR A 211 13.52 -2.57 5.16
N VAL A 212 12.84 -2.52 4.02
CA VAL A 212 13.43 -2.67 2.69
C VAL A 212 14.22 -1.40 2.33
N ALA A 213 13.66 -0.23 2.61
CA ALA A 213 14.37 1.04 2.46
C ALA A 213 15.64 1.07 3.35
N ALA A 214 15.52 0.74 4.64
CA ALA A 214 16.67 0.67 5.55
C ALA A 214 17.78 -0.27 5.02
N ARG A 215 17.40 -1.44 4.50
CA ARG A 215 18.34 -2.39 3.88
C ARG A 215 19.02 -1.83 2.64
N ARG A 216 18.27 -1.15 1.76
CA ARG A 216 18.80 -0.50 0.54
C ARG A 216 19.91 0.50 0.88
N TYR A 217 19.70 1.30 1.92
CA TYR A 217 20.67 2.31 2.37
C TYR A 217 21.68 1.77 3.40
N ARG A 218 21.70 0.46 3.67
CA ARG A 218 22.61 -0.21 4.63
C ARG A 218 22.54 0.38 6.05
N VAL A 219 21.35 0.83 6.46
CA VAL A 219 21.09 1.37 7.80
C VAL A 219 20.30 0.34 8.62
N HIS A 220 20.64 0.23 9.91
CA HIS A 220 19.90 -0.64 10.82
C HIS A 220 18.44 -0.16 10.99
N ASN A 221 17.47 -1.08 11.00
CA ASN A 221 16.03 -0.77 11.09
C ASN A 221 15.67 0.18 12.24
N ARG A 222 16.30 0.01 13.41
CA ARG A 222 16.08 0.89 14.58
C ARG A 222 16.51 2.33 14.31
N ARG A 223 17.64 2.52 13.62
CA ARG A 223 18.14 3.84 13.25
C ARG A 223 17.26 4.46 12.18
N ALA A 224 16.96 3.73 11.11
CA ALA A 224 16.09 4.21 10.03
C ALA A 224 14.72 4.65 10.55
N ARG A 225 14.12 3.87 11.46
CA ARG A 225 12.87 4.25 12.14
C ARG A 225 12.99 5.55 12.94
N ARG A 226 14.05 5.70 13.74
CA ARG A 226 14.27 6.91 14.53
C ARG A 226 14.43 8.14 13.63
N GLU A 227 15.19 8.01 12.55
CA GLU A 227 15.36 9.10 11.57
C GLU A 227 14.04 9.41 10.83
N LEU A 228 13.22 8.40 10.53
CA LEU A 228 11.90 8.59 9.92
C LEU A 228 10.96 9.39 10.84
N ILE A 229 10.84 8.98 12.11
CA ILE A 229 9.99 9.67 13.09
C ILE A 229 10.48 11.10 13.29
N ALA A 230 11.79 11.29 13.54
CA ALA A 230 12.37 12.61 13.70
C ALA A 230 12.24 13.50 12.45
N ALA A 231 12.19 12.92 11.25
CA ALA A 231 11.89 13.66 10.03
C ALA A 231 10.42 14.09 9.97
N ILE A 232 9.48 13.20 10.28
CA ILE A 232 8.05 13.52 10.27
C ILE A 232 7.73 14.60 11.32
N ASP A 233 8.32 14.51 12.52
CA ASP A 233 8.11 15.48 13.61
C ASP A 233 8.59 16.90 13.29
N ARG A 234 9.51 17.04 12.33
CA ARG A 234 9.98 18.37 11.88
C ARG A 234 9.03 19.04 10.91
N TRP A 235 8.06 18.31 10.34
CA TRP A 235 7.15 18.86 9.32
C TRP A 235 6.34 20.06 9.82
N PRO A 236 5.67 20.02 10.99
CA PRO A 236 4.88 21.16 11.47
C PRO A 236 5.70 22.44 11.64
N LEU A 237 6.95 22.32 12.09
CA LEU A 237 7.90 23.43 12.22
C LEU A 237 8.19 24.09 10.87
N CYS A 238 8.41 23.27 9.85
CA CYS A 238 8.69 23.76 8.50
C CYS A 238 7.46 24.45 7.88
N VAL A 239 6.26 23.92 8.14
CA VAL A 239 5.01 24.53 7.67
C VAL A 239 4.78 25.86 8.38
N ALA A 240 4.89 25.91 9.70
CA ALA A 240 4.73 27.16 10.46
C ALA A 240 5.71 28.24 9.97
N ALA A 241 6.98 27.87 9.76
CA ALA A 241 7.99 28.77 9.23
C ALA A 241 7.62 29.29 7.81
N ALA A 242 7.16 28.41 6.91
CA ALA A 242 6.74 28.82 5.57
C ALA A 242 5.50 29.73 5.56
N PHE A 243 4.57 29.54 6.50
CA PHE A 243 3.37 30.37 6.64
C PHE A 243 3.63 31.68 7.39
N SER A 244 4.76 31.79 8.09
CA SER A 244 5.19 33.03 8.75
C SER A 244 5.82 34.03 7.78
N LEU A 245 6.30 33.57 6.62
CA LEU A 245 7.00 34.42 5.64
C LEU A 245 6.10 35.34 4.81
N VAL A 246 4.80 35.06 4.75
CA VAL A 246 3.85 35.86 3.96
C VAL A 246 2.67 36.20 4.85
N GLY A 247 2.46 37.50 5.07
CA GLY A 247 1.33 37.99 5.86
C GLY A 247 0.00 37.81 5.14
N PRO A 248 -1.14 37.83 5.86
CA PRO A 248 -2.47 37.87 5.23
C PRO A 248 -2.64 39.10 4.33
N GLU A 249 -2.09 40.25 4.72
CA GLU A 249 -2.16 41.51 3.95
C GLU A 249 -1.48 41.42 2.57
N GLU A 250 -0.36 40.70 2.47
CA GLU A 250 0.33 40.46 1.19
C GLU A 250 -0.52 39.57 0.27
N ILE A 251 -1.26 38.61 0.82
CA ILE A 251 -2.18 37.75 0.05
C ILE A 251 -3.37 38.57 -0.45
N ASP A 252 -3.95 39.42 0.39
CA ASP A 252 -5.05 40.31 0.01
C ASP A 252 -4.61 41.25 -1.10
N ALA A 253 -3.44 41.86 -0.97
CA ALA A 253 -2.84 42.70 -2.01
C ALA A 253 -2.65 41.94 -3.34
N MET A 254 -2.15 40.69 -3.30
CA MET A 254 -2.03 39.84 -4.49
C MET A 254 -3.39 39.46 -5.10
N ASN A 255 -4.40 39.17 -4.28
CA ASN A 255 -5.76 38.86 -4.73
C ASN A 255 -6.45 40.08 -5.36
N HIS A 256 -6.14 41.29 -4.89
CA HIS A 256 -6.57 42.56 -5.50
C HIS A 256 -5.74 42.97 -6.73
N GLY A 257 -4.79 42.13 -7.16
CA GLY A 257 -3.98 42.36 -8.36
C GLY A 257 -2.88 43.39 -8.20
N GLN A 258 -2.48 43.71 -6.97
CA GLN A 258 -1.33 44.56 -6.70
C GLN A 258 -0.03 43.78 -6.94
N ILE A 259 1.00 44.48 -7.44
CA ILE A 259 2.34 43.92 -7.58
C ILE A 259 2.99 44.01 -6.20
N VAL A 260 2.96 42.90 -5.47
CA VAL A 260 3.70 42.72 -4.22
C VAL A 260 5.03 42.05 -4.59
N GLU A 261 6.17 42.65 -4.22
CA GLU A 261 7.45 41.93 -4.29
C GLU A 261 7.40 40.82 -3.23
N PRO A 262 7.41 39.55 -3.63
CA PRO A 262 7.19 38.49 -2.66
C PRO A 262 8.41 38.37 -1.74
N THR A 263 8.18 38.54 -0.45
CA THR A 263 9.20 38.56 0.61
C THR A 263 10.05 37.27 0.59
N TRP A 264 9.48 36.14 0.17
CA TRP A 264 10.17 34.86 -0.02
C TRP A 264 11.12 34.74 -1.24
N LEU A 265 11.14 35.73 -2.15
CA LEU A 265 12.10 35.83 -3.26
C LEU A 265 13.33 36.64 -2.82
N ASN A 266 13.29 37.25 -1.64
CA ASN A 266 14.38 38.04 -1.12
C ASN A 266 15.46 37.12 -0.50
N PRO A 267 16.65 36.99 -1.14
CA PRO A 267 17.71 36.09 -0.66
C PRO A 267 18.26 36.47 0.73
N SER A 268 18.04 37.71 1.16
CA SER A 268 18.45 38.26 2.45
C SER A 268 17.80 37.54 3.65
N ILE A 269 16.57 37.03 3.49
CA ILE A 269 15.85 36.32 4.56
C ILE A 269 16.47 34.95 4.86
N ARG A 270 17.18 34.35 3.89
CA ARG A 270 17.95 33.11 4.13
C ARG A 270 19.22 33.34 4.96
N LEU A 271 19.65 34.60 5.12
CA LEU A 271 20.95 34.98 5.70
C LEU A 271 20.83 35.73 7.04
N ALA A 272 19.63 36.20 7.42
CA ALA A 272 19.43 37.13 8.53
C ALA A 272 19.54 36.53 9.95
N SER A 273 20.04 35.30 10.12
CA SER A 273 20.19 34.65 11.44
C SER A 273 21.61 34.71 12.03
N ASN A 274 22.55 35.39 11.37
CA ASN A 274 23.95 35.46 11.82
C ASN A 274 24.43 36.85 12.26
N GLU A 275 23.55 37.82 12.47
CA GLU A 275 23.93 39.11 13.09
C GLU A 275 23.79 39.04 14.61
N VAL A 276 24.65 38.23 15.24
CA VAL A 276 25.04 38.43 16.64
C VAL A 276 26.56 38.39 16.67
N ASP A 277 27.16 39.58 16.77
CA ASP A 277 28.55 39.90 17.17
C ASP A 277 29.60 38.78 17.04
N GLU A 278 30.30 38.67 15.90
CA GLU A 278 31.70 38.21 15.91
C GLU A 278 32.54 38.91 14.82
N GLN A 279 33.73 39.34 15.23
CA GLN A 279 34.71 40.10 14.46
C GLN A 279 35.27 39.32 13.25
N PRO A 280 35.77 40.01 12.20
CA PRO A 280 36.03 39.39 10.92
C PRO A 280 37.47 38.89 10.78
N GLU A 281 37.88 37.81 11.47
CA GLU A 281 39.18 37.17 11.19
C GLU A 281 39.18 35.63 11.41
N ASN A 282 38.66 34.84 10.45
CA ASN A 282 39.35 33.61 9.98
C ASN A 282 38.65 32.86 8.82
N ARG A 283 39.31 32.92 7.66
CA ARG A 283 39.57 31.86 6.66
C ARG A 283 38.61 30.64 6.54
N LEU A 284 37.89 30.63 5.42
CA LEU A 284 37.81 29.58 4.38
C LEU A 284 38.22 28.15 4.79
N GLY A 285 37.21 27.28 4.94
CA GLY A 285 37.31 25.83 4.77
C GLY A 285 36.23 25.34 3.80
N PRO A 286 36.49 24.35 2.92
CA PRO A 286 35.50 23.83 1.98
C PRO A 286 34.73 22.69 2.65
N ASP A 287 33.82 23.00 3.57
CA ASP A 287 32.76 22.07 4.03
C ASP A 287 31.76 22.73 5.00
N THR A 288 31.49 24.03 4.83
CA THR A 288 30.35 24.66 5.51
C THR A 288 29.08 24.26 4.77
N SER A 289 28.49 23.14 5.17
CA SER A 289 27.08 22.86 4.88
C SER A 289 26.29 24.09 5.32
N VAL A 290 25.82 24.88 4.34
CA VAL A 290 24.85 25.95 4.56
C VAL A 290 23.55 25.26 4.99
N ALA A 291 23.48 24.81 6.24
CA ALA A 291 22.23 24.48 6.86
C ALA A 291 21.47 25.79 6.86
N SER A 292 20.53 25.96 5.92
CA SER A 292 19.63 27.11 5.93
C SER A 292 18.98 27.12 7.30
N ALA A 293 19.37 28.08 8.13
CA ALA A 293 18.71 28.34 9.38
C ALA A 293 17.23 28.56 9.07
N MET A 294 16.38 27.87 9.82
CA MET A 294 14.94 28.04 9.69
C MET A 294 14.59 29.53 9.84
N PRO A 295 13.73 30.08 8.98
CA PRO A 295 13.23 31.42 9.20
C PRO A 295 12.45 31.48 10.53
N PRO A 296 12.42 32.65 11.18
CA PRO A 296 11.72 32.81 12.46
C PRO A 296 10.24 32.45 12.31
N ILE A 297 9.73 31.70 13.29
CA ILE A 297 8.33 31.29 13.35
C ILE A 297 7.53 32.41 14.03
N ASP A 298 6.42 32.80 13.41
CA ASP A 298 5.47 33.75 13.98
C ASP A 298 4.92 33.24 15.32
N ALA A 299 4.94 34.10 16.34
CA ALA A 299 4.47 33.80 17.69
C ALA A 299 3.02 33.29 17.74
N ALA A 300 2.19 33.61 16.74
CA ALA A 300 0.83 33.09 16.64
C ALA A 300 0.78 31.55 16.53
N PHE A 301 1.80 30.92 15.94
CA PHE A 301 1.91 29.45 15.85
C PHE A 301 2.51 28.82 17.10
N LEU A 302 2.99 29.62 18.05
CA LEU A 302 3.60 29.16 19.28
C LEU A 302 2.62 29.28 20.46
N ASP A 303 2.75 28.38 21.42
CA ASP A 303 2.07 28.41 22.70
C ASP A 303 2.81 29.35 23.68
N ASP A 304 2.28 29.50 24.90
CA ASP A 304 2.88 30.35 25.94
C ASP A 304 4.29 29.90 26.38
N ARG A 305 4.72 28.70 25.97
CA ARG A 305 6.04 28.12 26.25
C ARG A 305 7.00 28.25 25.07
N GLY A 306 6.58 28.89 23.97
CA GLY A 306 7.36 29.00 22.75
C GLY A 306 7.46 27.69 21.95
N MET A 307 6.63 26.70 22.26
CA MET A 307 6.49 25.45 21.51
C MET A 307 5.42 25.62 20.44
N LEU A 308 5.48 24.84 19.36
CA LEU A 308 4.38 24.82 18.40
C LEU A 308 3.08 24.41 19.09
N ARG A 309 2.01 25.15 18.77
CA ARG A 309 0.65 24.74 19.13
C ARG A 309 0.31 23.38 18.51
N ASP A 310 -0.75 22.76 19.04
CA ASP A 310 -1.27 21.53 18.45
C ASP A 310 -1.64 21.76 16.98
N TRP A 311 -1.50 20.71 16.17
CA TRP A 311 -1.72 20.83 14.73
C TRP A 311 -3.14 21.29 14.38
N THR A 312 -4.13 20.96 15.21
CA THR A 312 -5.50 21.44 15.07
C THR A 312 -5.56 22.98 15.13
N ASP A 313 -4.87 23.57 16.10
CA ASP A 313 -4.79 25.02 16.27
C ASP A 313 -3.97 25.67 15.14
N ILE A 314 -2.86 25.05 14.73
CA ILE A 314 -2.08 25.50 13.57
C ILE A 314 -2.94 25.48 12.31
N ALA A 315 -3.71 24.41 12.09
CA ALA A 315 -4.61 24.27 10.97
C ALA A 315 -5.78 25.27 11.03
N ASP A 316 -6.26 25.63 12.22
CA ASP A 316 -7.26 26.68 12.42
C ASP A 316 -6.68 28.06 12.14
N ILE A 317 -5.45 28.35 12.58
CA ILE A 317 -4.72 29.58 12.25
C ILE A 317 -4.52 29.68 10.73
N ILE A 318 -4.09 28.60 10.08
CA ILE A 318 -3.93 28.54 8.62
C ILE A 318 -5.27 28.77 7.94
N ARG A 319 -6.34 28.08 8.36
CA ARG A 319 -7.68 28.25 7.79
C ARG A 319 -8.18 29.68 7.97
N SER A 320 -8.03 30.27 9.16
CA SER A 320 -8.38 31.66 9.46
C SER A 320 -7.66 32.64 8.54
N ARG A 321 -6.34 32.47 8.35
CA ARG A 321 -5.53 33.29 7.42
C ARG A 321 -5.93 33.12 5.94
N ILE A 322 -6.54 32.00 5.58
CA ILE A 322 -7.07 31.75 4.23
C ILE A 322 -8.49 32.31 4.09
N SER A 323 -9.33 32.21 5.14
CA SER A 323 -10.75 32.58 5.10
C SER A 323 -11.02 34.05 5.44
N GLY A 324 -10.11 34.75 6.11
CA GLY A 324 -10.22 36.19 6.37
C GLY A 324 -10.03 37.08 5.14
N VAL A 325 -9.86 36.48 3.97
CA VAL A 325 -9.52 37.09 2.67
C VAL A 325 -10.78 37.28 1.79
N THR A 326 -11.92 37.59 2.41
CA THR A 326 -13.20 37.90 1.71
C THR A 326 -13.46 39.38 1.62
#